data_AF-A0A6P6UC11-F1
#
_entry.id   AF-A0A6P6UC11-F1
#
_cell.length_a   1.000
_cell.length_b   1.000
_cell.length_c   1.000
_cell.angle_alpha   90.00
_cell.angle_beta   90.00
_cell.angle_gamma   90.00
#
_symmetry.space_group_name_H-M   'P 1'
#
loop_
_entity.id
_entity.type
_entity.pdbx_description
1 polymer ?
#
loop_
_entity_poly.entity_id
_entity_poly.type
_entity_poly.pdbx_seq_one_letter_code
_entity_poly.pdbx_strand_id
1 'polypeptide(L)'
;MAMTDRNHGLWRHLPVLVRANSKESVEYILQALWRTRKTGLDDADRQIFRQMLQLQNDAELDPLLVCLRILIRRCVYETVNKDDIQNLFPAEVLPELQRLLTLLLQKFHREWHDDVLKDQPEGDARSNLGKLDMKFQLSKDTLEAKLQSMYILKDHLSDTDKTSHRNAALETTMI
;
A
#
# COMPACT_ATOMS: atom_id res chain seq x y z
N MET A 1 6.79 -12.92 5.27
CA MET A 1 6.89 -11.55 5.82
C MET A 1 7.89 -10.77 4.98
N ALA A 2 7.46 -10.20 3.84
CA ALA A 2 8.26 -9.29 2.99
C ALA A 2 7.38 -8.76 1.84
N MET A 3 6.69 -7.64 2.06
CA MET A 3 6.02 -6.85 1.01
C MET A 3 6.22 -5.34 1.23
N THR A 4 7.08 -4.92 2.17
CA THR A 4 7.26 -3.50 2.56
C THR A 4 8.46 -2.82 1.90
N ASP A 5 9.31 -3.53 1.16
CA ASP A 5 10.59 -2.99 0.67
C ASP A 5 10.49 -1.91 -0.43
N ARG A 6 9.38 -1.83 -1.18
CA ARG A 6 9.30 -0.88 -2.33
C ARG A 6 9.16 0.58 -1.94
N ASN A 7 8.85 0.88 -0.69
CA ASN A 7 8.54 2.25 -0.23
C ASN A 7 9.51 2.78 0.83
N HIS A 8 10.61 2.09 1.11
CA HIS A 8 11.54 2.44 2.20
C HIS A 8 12.07 3.89 2.12
N GLY A 9 12.28 4.40 0.89
CA GLY A 9 12.73 5.77 0.66
C GLY A 9 11.61 6.82 0.61
N LEU A 10 10.34 6.42 0.53
CA LEU A 10 9.21 7.35 0.43
C LEU A 10 9.02 8.09 1.75
N TRP A 11 8.94 7.35 2.86
CA TRP A 11 8.51 7.86 4.16
C TRP A 11 9.49 8.80 4.84
N ARG A 12 10.74 8.89 4.37
CA ARG A 12 11.78 9.77 4.92
C ARG A 12 11.42 11.26 4.89
N HIS A 13 10.41 11.65 4.10
CA HIS A 13 9.94 13.02 3.98
C HIS A 13 8.79 13.36 4.94
N LEU A 14 8.12 12.35 5.52
CA LEU A 14 7.05 12.57 6.50
C LEU A 14 7.49 13.37 7.75
N PRO A 15 8.70 13.22 8.30
CA PRO A 15 9.15 14.01 9.45
C PRO A 15 9.08 15.53 9.25
N VAL A 16 9.05 16.02 8.01
CA VAL A 16 8.83 17.45 7.70
C VAL A 16 7.51 17.98 8.29
N LEU A 17 6.50 17.13 8.45
CA LEU A 17 5.22 17.50 9.06
C LEU A 17 5.34 17.94 10.51
N VAL A 18 6.41 17.54 11.22
CA VAL A 18 6.66 17.99 12.59
C VAL A 18 6.93 19.50 12.64
N ARG A 19 7.31 20.12 11.52
CA ARG A 19 7.47 21.58 11.40
C ARG A 19 6.13 22.32 11.34
N ALA A 20 5.02 21.61 11.12
CA ALA A 20 3.70 22.22 11.12
C ALA A 20 3.39 22.79 12.51
N ASN A 21 2.96 24.05 12.56
CA ASN A 21 2.73 24.76 13.83
C ASN A 21 1.54 24.21 14.65
N SER A 22 0.71 23.32 14.08
CA SER A 22 -0.42 22.72 14.78
C SER A 22 -0.96 21.46 14.09
N LYS A 23 -1.78 20.69 14.81
CA LYS A 23 -2.55 19.56 14.25
C LYS A 23 -3.48 20.01 13.12
N GLU A 24 -4.11 21.16 13.29
CA GLU A 24 -5.06 21.74 12.33
C GLU A 24 -4.36 22.08 11.01
N SER A 25 -3.08 22.45 11.05
CA SER A 25 -2.28 22.69 9.84
C SER A 25 -2.10 21.39 9.03
N VAL A 26 -1.76 20.29 9.71
CA VAL A 26 -1.66 18.96 9.08
C VAL A 26 -3.02 18.50 8.56
N GLU A 27 -4.07 18.75 9.33
CA GLU A 27 -5.45 18.46 8.94
C GLU A 27 -5.85 19.19 7.65
N TYR A 28 -5.57 20.49 7.58
CA TYR A 28 -5.85 21.32 6.41
C TYR A 28 -5.10 20.81 5.17
N ILE A 29 -3.82 20.45 5.31
CA ILE A 29 -3.02 19.88 4.21
C ILE A 29 -3.70 18.60 3.67
N LEU A 30 -4.10 17.69 4.55
CA LEU A 30 -4.77 16.44 4.15
C LEU A 30 -6.09 16.70 3.41
N GLN A 31 -6.93 17.60 3.94
CA GLN A 31 -8.19 17.97 3.31
C GLN A 31 -7.99 18.64 1.95
N ALA A 32 -7.04 19.56 1.83
CA ALA A 32 -6.70 20.21 0.58
C ALA A 32 -6.19 19.20 -0.46
N LEU A 33 -5.35 18.24 -0.07
CA LEU A 33 -4.91 17.16 -0.96
C LEU A 33 -6.06 16.25 -1.41
N TRP A 34 -7.05 15.98 -0.54
CA TRP A 34 -8.25 15.23 -0.93
C TRP A 34 -9.13 16.00 -1.91
N ARG A 35 -9.40 17.29 -1.64
CA ARG A 35 -10.22 18.15 -2.49
C ARG A 35 -9.60 18.31 -3.88
N THR A 36 -8.28 18.47 -3.95
CA THR A 36 -7.52 18.66 -5.20
C THR A 36 -7.09 17.35 -5.86
N ARG A 37 -7.63 16.19 -5.44
CA ARG A 37 -7.22 14.87 -5.96
C ARG A 37 -7.42 14.70 -7.47
N LYS A 38 -8.38 15.41 -8.07
CA LYS A 38 -8.71 15.36 -9.51
C LYS A 38 -8.08 16.49 -10.32
N THR A 39 -7.90 17.67 -9.72
CA THR A 39 -7.48 18.89 -10.40
C THR A 39 -5.98 19.18 -10.24
N GLY A 40 -5.34 18.58 -9.24
CA GLY A 40 -4.00 18.98 -8.82
C GLY A 40 -4.04 20.17 -7.86
N LEU A 41 -2.94 20.32 -7.11
CA LEU A 41 -2.75 21.39 -6.13
C LEU A 41 -2.20 22.63 -6.85
N ASP A 42 -2.88 23.77 -6.69
CA ASP A 42 -2.47 25.04 -7.30
C ASP A 42 -1.32 25.72 -6.54
N ASP A 43 -0.80 26.81 -7.11
CA ASP A 43 0.35 27.53 -6.55
C ASP A 43 0.02 28.24 -5.22
N ALA A 44 -1.24 28.63 -5.00
CA ALA A 44 -1.66 29.29 -3.78
C ALA A 44 -1.66 28.30 -2.60
N ASP A 45 -2.26 27.12 -2.78
CA ASP A 45 -2.22 26.05 -1.80
C ASP A 45 -0.77 25.58 -1.53
N ARG A 46 0.05 25.46 -2.58
CA ARG A 46 1.49 25.14 -2.44
C ARG A 46 2.22 26.18 -1.59
N GLN A 47 1.96 27.46 -1.82
CA GLN A 47 2.55 28.53 -1.04
C GLN A 47 2.10 28.46 0.44
N ILE A 48 0.82 28.23 0.71
CA ILE A 48 0.29 28.07 2.06
C ILE A 48 0.98 26.90 2.75
N PHE A 49 1.13 25.76 2.08
CA PHE A 49 1.80 24.59 2.66
C PHE A 49 3.26 24.87 2.97
N ARG A 50 3.98 25.56 2.08
CA ARG A 50 5.37 25.98 2.34
C ARG A 50 5.47 26.87 3.57
N GLN A 51 4.54 27.80 3.75
CA GLN A 51 4.50 28.67 4.92
C GLN A 51 4.20 27.88 6.20
N MET A 52 3.21 26.98 6.17
CA MET A 52 2.83 26.13 7.31
C MET A 52 3.96 25.20 7.76
N LEU A 53 4.72 24.67 6.80
CA LEU A 53 5.80 23.71 7.04
C LEU A 53 7.19 24.37 7.11
N GLN A 54 7.25 25.69 6.98
CA GLN A 54 8.47 26.49 7.00
C GLN A 54 9.52 26.00 5.98
N LEU A 55 9.07 25.69 4.75
CA LEU A 55 9.90 25.18 3.66
C LEU A 55 10.41 26.30 2.76
N GLN A 56 11.65 26.15 2.28
CA GLN A 56 12.30 27.15 1.43
C GLN A 56 11.96 27.00 -0.06
N ASN A 57 11.65 25.79 -0.52
CA ASN A 57 11.43 25.49 -1.94
C ASN A 57 10.38 24.37 -2.14
N ASP A 58 9.91 24.22 -3.38
CA ASP A 58 8.96 23.17 -3.75
C ASP A 58 9.61 21.78 -3.86
N ALA A 59 10.94 21.71 -4.02
CA ALA A 59 11.67 20.45 -4.09
C ALA A 59 11.61 19.63 -2.78
N GLU A 60 11.46 20.31 -1.64
CA GLU A 60 11.18 19.68 -0.34
C GLU A 60 9.70 19.33 -0.15
N LEU A 61 8.81 20.10 -0.76
CA LEU A 61 7.36 19.93 -0.65
C LEU A 61 6.87 18.74 -1.48
N ASP A 62 7.30 18.61 -2.74
CA ASP A 62 6.79 17.60 -3.66
C ASP A 62 6.91 16.16 -3.13
N PRO A 63 8.06 15.70 -2.59
CA PRO A 63 8.18 14.36 -2.02
C PRO A 63 7.24 14.12 -0.85
N LEU A 64 7.05 15.13 0.02
CA LEU A 64 6.09 15.05 1.12
C LEU A 64 4.66 14.91 0.60
N LEU A 65 4.27 15.68 -0.41
CA LEU A 65 2.95 15.59 -1.01
C LEU A 65 2.69 14.22 -1.62
N VAL A 66 3.71 13.59 -2.22
CA VAL A 66 3.60 12.22 -2.73
C VAL A 66 3.35 11.23 -1.58
N CYS A 67 4.07 11.34 -0.47
CA CYS A 67 3.86 10.50 0.72
C CYS A 67 2.40 10.59 1.22
N LEU A 68 1.92 11.83 1.38
CA LEU A 68 0.57 12.08 1.86
C LEU A 68 -0.49 11.59 0.90
N ARG A 69 -0.31 11.80 -0.42
CA ARG A 69 -1.25 11.28 -1.43
C ARG A 69 -1.32 9.76 -1.43
N ILE A 70 -0.19 9.09 -1.21
CA ILE A 70 -0.16 7.63 -1.09
C ILE A 70 -0.92 7.19 0.16
N LEU A 71 -0.70 7.82 1.31
CA LEU A 71 -1.45 7.51 2.54
C LEU A 71 -2.95 7.70 2.37
N ILE A 72 -3.37 8.83 1.79
CA ILE A 72 -4.77 9.13 1.53
C ILE A 72 -5.38 8.05 0.62
N ARG A 73 -4.70 7.67 -0.47
CA ARG A 73 -5.18 6.61 -1.36
C ARG A 73 -5.31 5.27 -0.64
N ARG A 74 -4.27 4.83 0.07
CA ARG A 74 -4.31 3.55 0.79
C ARG A 74 -5.41 3.55 1.87
N CYS A 75 -5.55 4.66 2.59
CA CYS A 75 -6.64 4.85 3.56
C CYS A 75 -8.01 4.68 2.90
N VAL A 76 -8.28 5.30 1.76
CA VAL A 76 -9.63 5.29 1.18
C VAL A 76 -9.93 4.02 0.38
N TYR A 77 -8.94 3.48 -0.34
CA TYR A 77 -9.15 2.37 -1.28
C TYR A 77 -8.72 1.00 -0.72
N GLU A 78 -7.77 0.95 0.21
CA GLU A 78 -7.23 -0.33 0.73
C GLU A 78 -7.72 -0.64 2.16
N THR A 79 -8.20 0.34 2.93
CA THR A 79 -8.67 0.08 4.31
C THR A 79 -10.19 -0.07 4.39
N VAL A 80 -10.63 -1.26 4.79
CA VAL A 80 -12.05 -1.59 5.02
C VAL A 80 -12.50 -1.07 6.38
N ASN A 81 -11.65 -1.19 7.41
CA ASN A 81 -11.93 -0.69 8.75
C ASN A 81 -10.90 0.39 9.17
N LYS A 82 -11.35 1.33 10.00
CA LYS A 82 -10.55 2.40 10.60
C LYS A 82 -9.37 1.87 11.42
N ASP A 83 -9.52 0.68 12.01
CA ASP A 83 -8.47 0.05 12.83
C ASP A 83 -7.28 -0.45 12.00
N ASP A 84 -7.47 -0.64 10.68
CA ASP A 84 -6.41 -1.10 9.78
C ASP A 84 -5.49 0.04 9.32
N ILE A 85 -5.91 1.30 9.52
CA ILE A 85 -5.17 2.50 9.09
C ILE A 85 -3.78 2.55 9.74
N GLN A 86 -3.64 2.07 10.97
CA GLN A 86 -2.35 2.03 11.67
C GLN A 86 -1.33 1.11 10.97
N ASN A 87 -1.79 0.12 10.19
CA ASN A 87 -0.95 -0.83 9.44
C ASN A 87 -0.41 -0.22 8.13
N LEU A 88 -0.84 0.99 7.76
CA LEU A 88 -0.35 1.67 6.56
C LEU A 88 1.07 2.21 6.71
N PHE A 89 1.49 2.44 7.95
CA PHE A 89 2.76 3.08 8.28
C PHE A 89 3.81 2.02 8.60
N PRO A 90 5.02 2.12 8.03
CA PRO A 90 6.11 1.23 8.40
C PRO A 90 6.85 1.73 9.65
N ALA A 91 7.75 0.90 10.18
CA ALA A 91 8.42 1.15 11.46
C ALA A 91 9.37 2.36 11.46
N GLU A 92 9.75 2.88 10.29
CA GLU A 92 10.63 4.04 10.16
C GLU A 92 9.92 5.37 10.42
N VAL A 93 8.58 5.37 10.43
CA VAL A 93 7.79 6.57 10.74
C VAL A 93 7.75 6.77 12.25
N LEU A 94 8.03 7.99 12.71
CA LEU A 94 8.00 8.34 14.12
C LEU A 94 6.62 8.02 14.74
N PRO A 95 6.56 7.37 15.93
CA PRO A 95 5.30 6.96 16.55
C PRO A 95 4.31 8.10 16.77
N GLU A 96 4.79 9.29 17.11
CA GLU A 96 3.97 10.48 17.34
C GLU A 96 3.29 10.93 16.05
N LEU A 97 4.03 10.89 14.94
CA LEU A 97 3.53 11.25 13.63
C LEU A 97 2.56 10.19 13.09
N GLN A 98 2.88 8.91 13.28
CA GLN A 98 1.98 7.81 12.97
C GLN A 98 0.65 7.96 13.70
N ARG A 99 0.68 8.27 15.00
CA ARG A 99 -0.54 8.48 15.80
C ARG A 99 -1.35 9.68 15.31
N LEU A 100 -0.69 10.80 15.02
CA LEU A 100 -1.36 12.00 14.48
C LEU A 100 -2.04 11.70 13.14
N LEU A 101 -1.30 11.12 12.19
CA LEU A 101 -1.81 10.81 10.86
C LEU A 101 -2.90 9.74 10.92
N THR A 102 -2.76 8.70 11.74
CA THR A 102 -3.79 7.69 11.95
C THR A 102 -5.09 8.32 12.44
N LEU A 103 -5.01 9.21 13.45
CA LEU A 103 -6.18 9.91 13.98
C LEU A 103 -6.89 10.76 12.91
N LEU A 104 -6.13 11.52 12.12
CA LEU A 104 -6.68 12.37 11.07
C LEU A 104 -7.27 11.56 9.92
N LEU A 105 -6.60 10.48 9.50
CA LEU A 105 -7.10 9.59 8.45
C LEU A 105 -8.38 8.87 8.91
N GLN A 106 -8.44 8.37 10.16
CA GLN A 106 -9.65 7.78 10.74
C GLN A 106 -10.82 8.78 10.83
N LYS A 107 -10.52 10.06 11.07
CA LYS A 107 -11.52 11.14 11.08
C LYS A 107 -12.17 11.28 9.71
N PHE A 108 -11.37 11.29 8.64
CA PHE A 108 -11.85 11.54 7.28
C PHE A 108 -12.29 10.30 6.51
N HIS A 109 -11.90 9.10 6.96
CA HIS A 109 -12.10 7.84 6.25
C HIS A 109 -13.53 7.67 5.69
N ARG A 110 -14.55 7.90 6.52
CA ARG A 110 -15.95 7.76 6.09
C ARG A 110 -16.35 8.77 5.02
N GLU A 111 -16.05 10.05 5.24
CA GLU A 111 -16.40 11.13 4.31
C GLU A 111 -15.74 10.90 2.94
N TRP A 112 -14.45 10.58 2.94
CA TRP A 112 -13.70 10.34 1.72
C TRP A 112 -14.14 9.06 1.01
N HIS A 113 -14.50 8.01 1.75
CA HIS A 113 -15.06 6.81 1.16
C HIS A 113 -16.41 7.09 0.48
N ASP A 114 -17.30 7.85 1.13
CA ASP A 114 -18.58 8.26 0.54
C ASP A 114 -18.38 9.15 -0.70
N ASP A 115 -17.39 10.04 -0.68
CA ASP A 115 -17.00 10.87 -1.84
C ASP A 115 -16.56 10.02 -3.04
N VAL A 116 -15.81 8.92 -2.82
CA VAL A 116 -15.41 8.00 -3.89
C VAL A 116 -16.61 7.28 -4.48
N LEU A 117 -17.55 6.85 -3.64
CA LEU A 117 -18.78 6.21 -4.10
C LEU A 117 -19.63 7.15 -4.95
N LYS A 118 -19.70 8.44 -4.59
CA LYS A 118 -20.40 9.48 -5.37
C LYS A 118 -19.68 9.86 -6.66
N ASP A 119 -18.36 9.77 -6.67
CA ASP A 119 -17.55 10.01 -7.87
C ASP A 119 -17.73 8.93 -8.94
N GLN A 120 -18.34 7.80 -8.59
CA GLN A 120 -18.66 6.72 -9.53
C GLN A 120 -19.89 7.13 -10.37
N PRO A 121 -19.78 7.20 -11.71
CA PRO A 121 -20.92 7.55 -12.55
C PRO A 121 -22.07 6.57 -12.32
N GLU A 122 -23.26 7.13 -12.07
CA GLU A 122 -24.51 6.41 -11.89
C GLU A 122 -24.79 5.55 -13.14
N GLY A 123 -24.37 4.28 -13.06
CA GLY A 123 -24.44 3.32 -14.17
C GLY A 123 -23.80 1.97 -13.83
N ASP A 124 -22.86 1.95 -12.89
CA ASP A 124 -22.05 0.76 -12.57
C ASP A 124 -21.92 0.46 -11.06
N ALA A 125 -22.69 1.15 -10.22
CA ALA A 125 -22.35 1.43 -8.81
C ALA A 125 -22.61 0.32 -7.78
N ARG A 126 -22.95 -0.92 -8.17
CA ARG A 126 -23.11 -2.03 -7.20
C ARG A 126 -22.20 -3.22 -7.44
N SER A 127 -21.61 -3.29 -8.62
CA SER A 127 -20.89 -4.49 -9.06
C SER A 127 -19.38 -4.29 -9.04
N ASN A 128 -18.84 -3.07 -9.23
CA ASN A 128 -17.42 -2.93 -9.54
C ASN A 128 -16.46 -2.89 -8.34
N LEU A 129 -16.81 -2.31 -7.18
CA LEU A 129 -15.89 -2.31 -6.03
C LEU A 129 -15.68 -3.74 -5.48
N GLY A 130 -16.76 -4.48 -5.25
CA GLY A 130 -16.68 -5.90 -4.90
C GLY A 130 -16.08 -6.78 -6.00
N LYS A 131 -16.24 -6.40 -7.29
CA LYS A 131 -15.64 -7.14 -8.42
C LYS A 131 -14.16 -6.84 -8.63
N LEU A 132 -13.67 -5.65 -8.29
CA LEU A 132 -12.24 -5.34 -8.27
C LEU A 132 -11.56 -6.09 -7.13
N ASP A 133 -12.19 -6.13 -5.96
CA ASP A 133 -11.74 -6.89 -4.80
C ASP A 133 -11.73 -8.41 -5.07
N MET A 134 -12.85 -8.97 -5.57
CA MET A 134 -12.91 -10.37 -6.01
C MET A 134 -11.92 -10.69 -7.15
N LYS A 135 -11.69 -9.77 -8.10
CA LYS A 135 -10.69 -9.98 -9.16
C LYS A 135 -9.27 -9.96 -8.64
N PHE A 136 -8.95 -9.05 -7.71
CA PHE A 136 -7.62 -8.99 -7.10
C PHE A 136 -7.35 -10.24 -6.27
N GLN A 137 -8.34 -10.68 -5.47
CA GLN A 137 -8.26 -11.90 -4.68
C GLN A 137 -8.14 -13.15 -5.56
N LEU A 138 -8.97 -13.30 -6.60
CA LEU A 138 -8.86 -14.43 -7.53
C LEU A 138 -7.51 -14.47 -8.26
N SER A 139 -6.99 -13.31 -8.64
CA SER A 139 -5.67 -13.20 -9.28
C SER A 139 -4.54 -13.58 -8.32
N LYS A 140 -4.66 -13.18 -7.05
CA LYS A 140 -3.74 -13.55 -5.97
C LYS A 140 -3.78 -15.06 -5.70
N ASP A 141 -4.96 -15.64 -5.52
CA ASP A 141 -5.14 -17.07 -5.25
C ASP A 141 -4.62 -17.92 -6.41
N THR A 142 -4.85 -17.48 -7.65
CA THR A 142 -4.33 -18.14 -8.85
C THR A 142 -2.80 -18.14 -8.88
N LEU A 143 -2.18 -17.02 -8.48
CA LEU A 143 -0.73 -16.92 -8.40
C LEU A 143 -0.16 -17.78 -7.26
N GLU A 144 -0.78 -17.76 -6.08
CA GLU A 144 -0.40 -18.61 -4.94
C GLU A 144 -0.51 -20.10 -5.30
N ALA A 145 -1.60 -20.53 -5.95
CA ALA A 145 -1.77 -21.91 -6.40
C ALA A 145 -0.68 -22.35 -7.39
N LYS A 146 -0.30 -21.47 -8.33
CA LYS A 146 0.81 -21.72 -9.26
C LYS A 146 2.15 -21.84 -8.54
N LEU A 147 2.41 -20.97 -7.56
CA LEU A 147 3.63 -21.02 -6.75
C LEU A 147 3.70 -22.29 -5.90
N GLN A 148 2.58 -22.70 -5.29
CA GLN A 148 2.47 -23.96 -4.55
C GLN A 148 2.74 -25.17 -5.43
N SER A 149 2.17 -25.20 -6.64
CA SER A 149 2.42 -26.28 -7.61
C SER A 149 3.88 -26.34 -8.03
N MET A 150 4.52 -25.18 -8.26
CA MET A 150 5.95 -25.11 -8.57
C MET A 150 6.82 -25.61 -7.41
N TYR A 151 6.43 -25.32 -6.16
CA TYR A 151 7.14 -25.78 -4.97
C TYR A 151 7.00 -27.30 -4.76
N ILE A 152 5.78 -27.83 -4.90
CA ILE A 152 5.52 -29.28 -4.83
C ILE A 152 6.29 -30.03 -5.93
N LEU A 153 6.32 -29.50 -7.16
CA LEU A 153 7.11 -30.07 -8.26
C LEU A 153 8.62 -30.05 -7.98
N LYS A 154 9.11 -29.01 -7.31
CA LYS A 154 10.52 -28.91 -6.91
C LYS A 154 10.90 -30.02 -5.91
N ASP A 155 10.04 -30.33 -4.95
CA ASP A 155 10.28 -31.40 -3.98
C ASP A 155 10.28 -32.78 -4.67
N HIS A 156 9.36 -33.02 -5.62
CA HIS A 156 9.34 -34.28 -6.38
C HIS A 156 10.53 -34.44 -7.33
N LEU A 157 11.07 -33.35 -7.89
CA LEU A 157 12.28 -33.37 -8.73
C LEU A 157 13.58 -33.46 -7.90
N SER A 158 13.55 -33.01 -6.65
CA SER A 158 14.69 -33.12 -5.73
C SER A 158 14.91 -34.55 -5.22
N ASP A 159 13.90 -35.43 -5.28
CA ASP A 159 14.02 -36.84 -4.85
C ASP A 159 14.45 -37.80 -5.97
N THR A 160 14.51 -37.34 -7.22
CA THR A 160 14.96 -38.16 -8.37
C THR A 160 16.48 -38.34 -8.48
N ASP A 161 17.27 -37.84 -7.53
CA ASP A 161 18.73 -38.09 -7.46
C ASP A 161 19.12 -39.26 -6.53
N LYS A 162 18.14 -40.08 -6.09
CA LYS A 162 18.39 -41.26 -5.22
C LYS A 162 17.86 -42.60 -5.73
N THR A 163 17.47 -42.70 -6.99
CA THR A 163 17.05 -43.97 -7.63
C THR A 163 17.84 -44.27 -8.90
N SER A 164 19.16 -44.11 -8.85
CA SER A 164 20.06 -44.72 -9.83
C SER A 164 21.15 -45.48 -9.09
N HIS A 165 20.82 -46.65 -8.54
CA HIS A 165 21.72 -47.78 -8.24
C HIS A 165 20.92 -48.86 -7.51
N ARG A 166 20.23 -49.72 -8.26
CA ARG A 166 19.82 -51.08 -7.87
C ARG A 166 19.02 -51.66 -9.04
N ASN A 167 19.73 -52.11 -10.08
CA ASN A 167 19.25 -53.07 -11.08
C ASN A 167 20.48 -53.52 -11.90
N ALA A 168 21.37 -54.27 -11.24
CA ALA A 168 22.48 -54.98 -11.90
C ALA A 168 22.95 -56.15 -11.00
N ALA A 169 22.06 -57.11 -10.81
CA ALA A 169 22.30 -58.50 -10.38
C ALA A 169 20.88 -59.05 -10.27
N LEU A 170 20.39 -59.90 -11.17
CA LEU A 170 20.80 -61.28 -11.30
C LEU A 170 20.44 -61.76 -12.71
N GLU A 171 21.43 -61.93 -13.58
CA GLU A 171 21.35 -62.93 -14.65
C GLU A 171 22.70 -63.64 -14.79
N THR A 172 22.63 -64.96 -14.96
CA THR A 172 23.73 -65.93 -15.15
C THR A 172 24.42 -66.33 -13.85
N THR A 173 24.25 -67.57 -13.36
CA THR A 173 24.83 -68.77 -13.99
C THR A 173 23.97 -70.02 -13.75
N MET A 174 23.62 -70.72 -14.85
CA MET A 174 23.31 -72.15 -14.86
C MET A 174 24.62 -72.96 -14.71
N ILE A 175 24.63 -73.93 -13.80
CA ILE A 175 24.99 -75.37 -13.92
C ILE A 175 25.04 -75.94 -12.50
#